data_AF-A0A2N6AFL1-F1
#
_entry.id   AF-A0A2N6AFL1-F1
#
_cell.length_a   1.000
_cell.length_b   1.000
_cell.length_c   1.000
_cell.angle_alpha   90.00
_cell.angle_beta   90.00
_cell.angle_gamma   90.00
#
_symmetry.space_group_name_H-M   'P 1'
#
loop_
_entity.id
_entity.type
_entity.pdbx_description
1 polymer ?
#
loop_
_entity_poly.entity_id
_entity_poly.type
_entity_poly.pdbx_seq_one_letter_code
_entity_poly.pdbx_strand_id
1 'polypeptide(L)' 'MEISVRDNNIEQALRILKKKLQREGVFREMKLRRQYEKPSERKAREKSEAIRRLRKLARKRMR' A
#
# COMPACT_ATOMS: atom_id res chain seq x y z
N MET A 1 -2.21 -0.19 14.56
CA MET A 1 -2.52 -1.35 13.69
C MET A 1 -2.22 -2.61 14.49
N GLU A 2 -3.25 -3.35 14.87
CA GLU A 2 -3.13 -4.47 15.82
C GLU A 2 -3.54 -5.79 15.17
N ILE A 3 -2.89 -6.88 15.58
CA ILE A 3 -3.18 -8.26 15.18
C ILE A 3 -3.13 -9.14 16.42
N SER A 4 -4.22 -9.88 16.65
CA SER A 4 -4.26 -10.92 17.67
C SER A 4 -3.59 -12.19 17.15
N VAL A 5 -2.68 -12.74 17.96
CA VAL A 5 -2.06 -14.05 17.71
C VAL A 5 -2.95 -15.08 18.40
N ARG A 6 -3.41 -16.08 17.64
CA ARG A 6 -4.11 -17.24 18.20
C ARG A 6 -3.19 -18.45 18.12
N ASP A 7 -3.27 -19.32 19.12
CA ASP A 7 -2.60 -20.63 19.14
C ASP A 7 -1.07 -20.58 18.96
N ASN A 8 -0.40 -19.54 19.48
CA ASN A 8 1.05 -19.30 19.31
C ASN A 8 1.54 -19.25 17.85
N ASN A 9 0.65 -19.06 16.87
CA ASN A 9 1.03 -19.00 15.46
C ASN A 9 1.56 -17.62 15.06
N ILE A 10 2.78 -17.33 15.50
CA ILE A 10 3.46 -16.04 15.31
C ILE A 10 3.76 -15.78 13.83
N GLU A 11 4.20 -16.80 13.09
CA GLU A 11 4.56 -16.64 11.68
C GLU A 11 3.36 -16.22 10.83
N GLN A 12 2.20 -16.82 11.08
CA GLN A 12 0.97 -16.45 10.37
C GLN A 12 0.54 -15.02 10.72
N ALA A 13 0.63 -14.62 12.00
CA ALA A 13 0.33 -13.27 12.44
C ALA A 13 1.24 -12.22 11.76
N LEU A 14 2.54 -12.48 11.68
CA LEU A 14 3.50 -11.62 10.97
C LEU A 14 3.19 -11.53 9.47
N ARG A 15 2.80 -12.63 8.84
CA ARG A 15 2.40 -12.65 7.43
C ARG A 15 1.14 -11.82 7.19
N ILE A 16 0.16 -11.90 8.09
CA ILE A 16 -1.07 -11.09 8.04
C ILE A 16 -0.73 -9.61 8.24
N LEU A 17 0.15 -9.29 9.20
CA LEU A 17 0.62 -7.93 9.46
C LEU A 17 1.25 -7.31 8.22
N LYS A 18 2.20 -8.02 7.63
CA LYS A 18 2.87 -7.59 6.40
C LYS A 18 1.88 -7.36 5.27
N LYS A 19 0.92 -8.27 5.06
CA LYS A 19 -0.12 -8.11 4.04
C LYS A 19 -1.02 -6.91 4.30
N LYS A 20 -1.38 -6.65 5.56
CA LYS A 20 -2.25 -5.54 5.94
C LYS A 20 -1.50 -4.20 5.78
N LEU A 21 -0.24 -4.12 6.18
CA LEU A 21 0.64 -2.95 5.97
C LEU A 21 0.85 -2.64 4.48
N GLN A 22 1.01 -3.68 3.66
CA GLN A 22 1.12 -3.51 2.21
C GLN A 22 -0.19 -3.01 1.56
N ARG A 23 -1.36 -3.39 2.09
CA ARG A 23 -2.66 -2.88 1.62
C ARG A 23 -2.87 -1.42 2.00
N GLU A 24 -2.53 -1.06 3.23
CA GLU A 24 -2.60 0.32 3.72
C GLU A 24 -1.58 1.22 3.02
N GLY A 25 -0.52 0.63 2.43
CA GLY A 25 0.44 1.37 1.62
C GLY A 25 1.51 2.10 2.44
N VAL A 26 1.61 1.80 3.74
CA VAL A 26 2.52 2.45 4.69
C VAL A 26 3.96 2.44 4.19
N PHE A 27 4.46 1.31 3.69
CA PHE A 27 5.83 1.23 3.15
C PHE A 27 6.07 2.13 1.93
N ARG A 28 5.04 2.33 1.10
CA ARG A 28 5.12 3.22 -0.05
C ARG A 28 5.16 4.67 0.40
N GLU A 29 4.34 5.01 1.39
CA GLU A 29 4.32 6.34 1.97
C GLU A 29 5.63 6.68 2.69
N MET A 30 6.18 5.73 3.44
CA MET A 30 7.51 5.85 4.06
C MET A 30 8.59 6.12 3.01
N LYS A 31 8.57 5.42 1.86
CA LYS A 31 9.54 5.66 0.78
C LYS A 31 9.38 7.04 0.16
N LEU A 32 8.15 7.49 -0.06
CA LEU A 32 7.84 8.81 -0.64
C LEU A 32 8.22 9.97 0.28
N ARG A 33 8.10 9.79 1.60
CA ARG A 33 8.40 10.84 2.59
C ARG A 33 9.88 10.93 2.98
N ARG A 34 10.75 10.04 2.50
CA ARG A 34 12.20 10.06 2.82
C ARG A 34 12.93 11.28 2.29
N GLN A 35 12.44 11.86 1.20
CA GLN A 35 13.08 12.98 0.52
C GLN A 35 12.02 14.01 0.13
N TYR A 36 12.42 15.28 0.02
CA TYR A 36 11.54 16.32 -0.47
C TYR A 36 11.19 16.07 -1.95
N GLU A 37 9.90 15.97 -2.25
CA GLU A 37 9.38 15.85 -3.62
C GLU A 37 8.92 17.24 -4.08
N LYS A 38 9.40 17.69 -5.25
CA LYS A 38 8.96 18.98 -5.79
C LYS A 38 7.45 18.94 -6.10
N PRO A 39 6.74 20.08 -5.97
CA PRO A 39 5.30 20.13 -6.22
C PRO A 39 4.89 19.66 -7.63
N SER A 40 5.74 19.91 -8.64
CA SER A 40 5.53 19.46 -10.02
C SER A 40 5.61 17.93 -10.16
N GLU A 41 6.60 17.30 -9.52
CA GLU A 41 6.81 15.86 -9.51
C GLU A 41 5.70 15.14 -8.76
N ARG A 42 5.26 15.73 -7.63
CA ARG A 42 4.11 15.26 -6.87
C ARG A 42 2.84 15.20 -7.72
N LYS A 43 2.52 16.27 -8.46
CA LYS A 43 1.34 16.32 -9.37
C LYS A 43 1.41 15.24 -10.45
N ALA A 44 2.58 15.04 -11.06
CA ALA A 44 2.77 14.01 -12.09
C ALA A 44 2.58 12.60 -11.52
N ARG A 45 3.12 12.33 -10.32
CA ARG A 45 2.97 11.06 -9.62
C ARG A 45 1.51 10.79 -9.27
N GLU A 46 0.82 11.73 -8.65
CA GLU A 46 -0.60 11.60 -8.28
C GLU A 46 -1.47 11.26 -9.49
N LYS A 47 -1.27 11.95 -10.63
CA LYS A 47 -1.95 11.63 -11.89
C LYS A 47 -1.67 10.20 -12.36
N SER A 48 -0.40 9.76 -12.33
CA SER A 48 -0.02 8.40 -12.71
C SER A 48 -0.62 7.33 -11.78
N GLU A 49 -0.71 7.62 -10.49
CA GLU A 49 -1.24 6.72 -9.46
C GLU A 49 -2.75 6.58 -9.59
N ALA A 50 -3.47 7.66 -9.87
CA ALA A 50 -4.90 7.64 -10.15
C ALA A 50 -5.22 6.76 -11.36
N ILE A 51 -4.49 6.94 -12.48
CA ILE A 51 -4.66 6.12 -13.69
C ILE A 51 -4.39 4.64 -13.39
N ARG A 52 -3.30 4.34 -12.65
CA ARG A 52 -2.98 2.96 -12.26
C ARG A 52 -4.07 2.34 -11.36
N ARG A 53 -4.64 3.12 -10.43
CA ARG A 53 -5.74 2.68 -9.55
C ARG A 53 -6.99 2.39 -10.36
N LEU A 54 -7.38 3.26 -11.28
CA LEU A 54 -8.53 3.08 -12.17
C LEU A 54 -8.38 1.80 -13.03
N ARG A 55 -7.21 1.60 -13.65
CA ARG A 55 -6.91 0.37 -14.42
C ARG A 55 -7.00 -0.89 -13.56
N LYS A 56 -6.52 -0.83 -12.31
CA LYS A 56 -6.59 -1.96 -11.37
C LYS A 56 -8.03 -2.27 -10.97
N LEU A 57 -8.87 -1.25 -10.76
CA LEU A 57 -10.29 -1.43 -10.46
C LEU A 57 -11.06 -2.05 -11.63
N ALA A 58 -10.81 -1.58 -12.85
CA ALA A 58 -11.41 -2.15 -14.05
C ALA A 58 -11.07 -3.64 -14.22
N ARG A 59 -9.79 -4.01 -14.04
CA ARG A 59 -9.36 -5.43 -14.06
C ARG A 59 -10.01 -6.30 -12.99
N LYS A 60 -10.30 -5.73 -11.82
CA LYS A 60 -11.01 -6.43 -10.74
C LYS A 60 -12.52 -6.56 -10.98
N ARG A 61 -13.12 -5.71 -11.82
CA ARG A 61 -14.54 -5.79 -12.17
C ARG A 61 -14.82 -6.78 -13.31
N MET A 62 -13.85 -6.98 -14.20
CA MET A 62 -13.94 -7.98 -15.28
C MET A 62 -13.65 -9.41 -14.83
N ARG A 63 -13.15 -9.60 -13.60
CA ARG A 63 -12.82 -10.90 -13.02
C ARG A 63 -13.79 -11.18 -11.88
#